data_AF-A0A1E4JPN9-F1
#
_entry.id   AF-A0A1E4JPN9-F1
#
_cell.length_a   1.000
_cell.length_b   1.000
_cell.length_c   1.000
_cell.angle_alpha   90.00
_cell.angle_beta   90.00
_cell.angle_gamma   90.00
#
_symmetry.space_group_name_H-M   'P 1'
#
loop_
_entity.id
_entity.type
_entity.pdbx_description
1 polymer ?
#
loop_
_entity_poly.entity_id
_entity_poly.type
_entity_poly.pdbx_seq_one_letter_code
_entity_poly.pdbx_strand_id
1 'polypeptide(L)'
;MQQFSNHDIAELRSRIDQIHALLAARGPEADDGPDAPTAAAANVRLLDQLAFHIQIRRLRKGHFGDEPLSGPTWDMMLDLMVAQTSGRNLSASDLATGAGVPLSSGLRMIAALERLGLAHRSIDDRDRRRSLVRLTEKGIERMASYFEEIALIRQTRRTIAM
;
A
#
# COMPACT_ATOMS: atom_id res chain seq x y z
N MET A 1 19.94 6.42 -3.12
CA MET A 1 19.37 5.73 -1.94
C MET A 1 19.36 6.71 -0.78
N GLN A 2 18.21 7.30 -0.46
CA GLN A 2 18.06 8.12 0.74
C GLN A 2 17.75 7.17 1.90
N GLN A 3 18.71 7.01 2.81
CA GLN A 3 18.56 6.26 4.05
C GLN A 3 17.63 7.09 4.95
N PHE A 4 16.47 6.55 5.33
CA PHE A 4 15.55 7.25 6.24
C PHE A 4 16.31 7.59 7.53
N SER A 5 16.26 8.86 7.90
CA SER A 5 17.02 9.38 9.04
C SER A 5 16.39 8.90 10.33
N ASN A 6 17.20 8.74 11.39
CA ASN A 6 16.71 8.53 12.76
C ASN A 6 15.64 9.59 13.16
N HIS A 7 15.65 10.74 12.48
CA HIS A 7 14.65 11.79 12.59
C HIS A 7 13.22 11.35 12.22
N ASP A 8 13.04 10.56 11.15
CA ASP A 8 11.71 10.14 10.69
C ASP A 8 11.07 9.13 11.65
N ILE A 9 11.90 8.27 12.27
CA ILE A 9 11.47 7.31 13.30
C ILE A 9 11.09 8.05 14.59
N ALA A 10 11.87 9.06 14.97
CA ALA A 10 11.58 9.90 16.13
C ALA A 10 10.28 10.70 15.95
N GLU A 11 10.01 11.23 14.75
CA GLU A 11 8.77 11.94 14.43
C GLU A 11 7.54 11.02 14.58
N LEU A 12 7.65 9.78 14.08
CA LEU A 12 6.57 8.79 14.20
C LEU A 12 6.31 8.41 15.66
N ARG A 13 7.36 8.17 16.46
CA ARG A 13 7.24 7.91 17.91
C ARG A 13 6.57 9.08 18.64
N SER A 14 7.02 10.30 18.40
CA SER A 14 6.46 11.51 19.00
C SER A 14 4.97 11.70 18.68
N ARG A 15 4.56 11.44 17.43
CA ARG A 15 3.14 11.50 17.04
C ARG A 15 2.29 10.43 17.71
N ILE A 16 2.86 9.24 17.92
CA ILE A 16 2.20 8.16 18.66
C ILE A 16 2.00 8.56 20.12
N ASP A 17 3.04 9.09 20.77
CA ASP A 17 2.99 9.53 22.17
C ASP A 17 1.93 10.62 22.36
N GLN A 18 1.82 11.55 21.39
CA GLN A 18 0.76 12.56 21.36
C GLN A 18 -0.64 11.96 21.22
N ILE A 19 -0.83 10.96 20.36
CA ILE A 19 -2.12 10.27 20.22
C ILE A 19 -2.47 9.52 21.51
N HIS A 20 -1.51 8.83 22.14
CA HIS A 20 -1.71 8.17 23.43
C HIS A 20 -2.06 9.18 24.53
N ALA A 21 -1.37 10.33 24.59
CA ALA A 21 -1.68 11.40 25.54
C ALA A 21 -3.09 11.97 25.32
N LEU A 22 -3.52 12.13 24.06
CA LEU A 22 -4.87 12.58 23.71
C LEU A 22 -5.95 11.54 24.06
N LEU A 23 -5.63 10.25 23.96
CA LEU A 23 -6.52 9.16 24.37
C LEU A 23 -6.58 9.02 25.90
N ALA A 24 -5.46 9.21 26.60
CA ALA A 24 -5.38 9.20 28.07
C ALA A 24 -6.06 10.42 28.70
N ALA A 25 -5.95 11.61 28.09
CA ALA A 25 -6.70 12.81 28.49
C ALA A 25 -8.22 12.65 28.34
N ARG A 26 -8.68 11.58 27.66
CA ARG A 26 -10.10 11.21 27.52
C ARG A 26 -10.57 10.14 28.52
N GLY A 27 -9.71 9.73 29.47
CA GLY A 27 -9.99 8.82 30.60
C GLY A 27 -9.94 7.32 30.26
N PRO A 28 -9.41 6.48 31.17
CA PRO A 28 -10.34 5.76 32.06
C PRO A 28 -9.84 5.61 33.52
N GLU A 29 -10.76 5.55 34.48
CA GLU A 29 -10.51 4.79 35.72
C GLU A 29 -10.38 3.31 35.32
N ALA A 30 -9.16 2.79 35.28
CA ALA A 30 -8.90 1.37 35.17
C ALA A 30 -7.77 1.01 36.13
N ASP A 31 -8.16 0.26 37.15
CA ASP A 31 -7.34 -0.40 38.17
C ASP A 31 -6.34 -1.36 37.49
N ASP A 32 -5.04 -1.02 37.52
CA ASP A 32 -3.98 -1.79 36.88
C ASP A 32 -3.57 -3.00 37.76
N GLY A 33 -4.21 -4.14 37.50
CA GLY A 33 -3.80 -5.46 37.99
C GLY A 33 -2.55 -6.03 37.30
N PRO A 34 -2.09 -7.23 37.71
CA PRO A 34 -0.78 -7.83 37.36
C PRO A 34 -0.53 -8.19 35.88
N ASP A 35 -1.41 -7.81 34.95
CA ASP A 35 -1.28 -8.04 33.50
C ASP A 35 -0.53 -6.93 32.73
N ALA A 36 -0.09 -5.87 33.41
CA ALA A 36 0.63 -4.73 32.84
C ALA A 36 1.83 -5.08 31.91
N PRO A 37 2.66 -6.12 32.17
CA PRO A 37 3.79 -6.46 31.28
C PRO A 37 3.35 -6.98 29.91
N THR A 38 2.22 -7.70 29.85
CA THR A 38 1.69 -8.28 28.59
C THR A 38 1.02 -7.20 27.74
N ALA A 39 0.30 -6.28 28.38
CA ALA A 39 -0.33 -5.13 27.72
C ALA A 39 0.72 -4.17 27.13
N ALA A 40 1.79 -3.88 27.87
CA ALA A 40 2.89 -3.04 27.38
C ALA A 40 3.60 -3.65 26.15
N ALA A 41 3.90 -4.95 26.17
CA ALA A 41 4.51 -5.63 25.03
C ALA A 41 3.57 -5.72 23.80
N ALA A 42 2.26 -5.87 24.03
CA ALA A 42 1.26 -5.82 22.96
C ALA A 42 1.19 -4.43 22.30
N ASN A 43 1.25 -3.36 23.10
CA ASN A 43 1.29 -1.99 22.60
C ASN A 43 2.52 -1.74 21.73
N VAL A 44 3.72 -2.16 22.16
CA VAL A 44 4.94 -2.00 21.35
C VAL A 44 4.80 -2.68 19.97
N ARG A 45 4.28 -3.92 19.93
CA ARG A 45 4.04 -4.62 18.65
C ARG A 45 3.03 -3.90 17.76
N LEU A 46 1.97 -3.34 18.33
CA LEU A 46 0.97 -2.56 17.59
C LEU A 46 1.61 -1.29 17.02
N LEU A 47 2.41 -0.57 17.80
CA LEU A 47 3.12 0.63 17.34
C LEU A 47 4.07 0.32 16.18
N ASP A 48 4.80 -0.79 16.25
CA ASP A 48 5.69 -1.22 15.17
C ASP A 48 4.91 -1.52 13.88
N GLN A 49 3.76 -2.20 13.99
CA GLN A 49 2.86 -2.48 12.87
C GLN A 49 2.32 -1.18 12.27
N LEU A 50 1.85 -0.25 13.09
CA LEU A 50 1.34 1.05 12.63
C LEU A 50 2.43 1.87 11.94
N ALA A 51 3.62 1.94 12.53
CA ALA A 51 4.77 2.61 11.93
C ALA A 51 5.15 1.97 10.59
N PHE A 52 5.06 0.65 10.47
CA PHE A 52 5.26 -0.05 9.20
C PHE A 52 4.20 0.39 8.17
N HIS A 53 2.92 0.33 8.49
CA HIS A 53 1.85 0.73 7.57
C HIS A 53 1.97 2.20 7.11
N ILE A 54 2.34 3.12 8.00
CA ILE A 54 2.58 4.52 7.66
C ILE A 54 3.75 4.64 6.68
N GLN A 55 4.86 3.95 6.94
CA GLN A 55 6.03 3.95 6.07
C GLN A 55 5.67 3.42 4.67
N ILE A 56 4.93 2.31 4.57
CA ILE A 56 4.50 1.71 3.30
C ILE A 56 3.58 2.65 2.51
N ARG A 57 2.70 3.40 3.19
CA ARG A 57 1.86 4.41 2.55
C ARG A 57 2.69 5.58 1.99
N ARG A 58 3.68 6.06 2.74
CA ARG A 58 4.61 7.12 2.30
C ARG A 58 5.47 6.65 1.13
N LEU A 59 5.96 5.42 1.19
CA LEU A 59 6.72 4.77 0.12
C LEU A 59 5.92 4.75 -1.17
N ARG A 60 4.66 4.29 -1.11
CA ARG A 60 3.78 4.26 -2.28
C ARG A 60 3.61 5.65 -2.88
N LYS A 61 3.39 6.67 -2.04
CA LYS A 61 3.31 8.05 -2.50
C LYS A 61 4.59 8.52 -3.21
N GLY A 62 5.77 8.15 -2.70
CA GLY A 62 7.06 8.48 -3.33
C GLY A 62 7.27 7.80 -4.69
N HIS A 63 6.84 6.54 -4.84
CA HIS A 63 7.01 5.77 -6.08
C HIS A 63 6.10 6.23 -7.21
N PHE A 64 4.86 6.60 -6.87
CA PHE A 64 3.79 6.81 -7.83
C PHE A 64 3.28 8.26 -7.91
N GLY A 65 3.82 9.17 -7.08
CA GLY A 65 3.48 10.59 -7.07
C GLY A 65 2.23 10.94 -6.26
N ASP A 66 1.76 12.19 -6.43
CA ASP A 66 0.60 12.76 -5.73
C ASP A 66 -0.76 12.34 -6.33
N GLU A 67 -0.76 11.68 -7.50
CA GLU A 67 -1.99 11.26 -8.18
C GLU A 67 -2.67 10.10 -7.41
N PRO A 68 -4.02 9.99 -7.38
CA PRO A 68 -4.72 9.14 -6.42
C PRO A 68 -4.66 7.64 -6.77
N LEU A 69 -3.49 7.04 -6.62
CA LEU A 69 -3.26 5.60 -6.54
C LEU A 69 -3.58 5.10 -5.13
N SER A 70 -4.87 5.19 -4.78
CA SER A 70 -5.41 4.78 -3.49
C SER A 70 -6.73 4.05 -3.68
N GLY A 71 -7.05 3.15 -2.74
CA GLY A 71 -8.29 2.38 -2.80
C GLY A 71 -8.36 1.57 -4.10
N PRO A 72 -9.49 1.58 -4.83
CA PRO A 72 -9.70 0.71 -5.98
C PRO A 72 -8.64 0.82 -7.09
N THR A 73 -8.11 2.01 -7.36
CA THR A 73 -7.05 2.19 -8.38
C THR A 73 -5.77 1.45 -8.00
N TRP A 74 -5.46 1.39 -6.70
CA TRP A 74 -4.31 0.63 -6.19
C TRP A 74 -4.56 -0.88 -6.31
N ASP A 75 -5.78 -1.32 -6.01
CA ASP A 75 -6.16 -2.73 -6.13
C ASP A 75 -6.02 -3.21 -7.59
N MET A 76 -6.40 -2.38 -8.57
CA MET A 76 -6.17 -2.67 -9.99
C MET A 76 -4.69 -2.82 -10.36
N MET A 77 -3.80 -2.00 -9.78
CA MET A 77 -2.35 -2.14 -10.01
C MET A 77 -1.83 -3.47 -9.44
N LEU A 78 -2.31 -3.88 -8.27
CA LEU A 78 -1.97 -5.17 -7.67
C LEU A 78 -2.44 -6.34 -8.55
N ASP A 79 -3.69 -6.31 -9.00
CA ASP A 79 -4.26 -7.33 -9.88
C ASP A 79 -3.48 -7.44 -11.19
N LEU A 80 -3.14 -6.29 -11.79
CA LEU A 80 -2.33 -6.22 -12.99
C LEU A 80 -0.93 -6.80 -12.80
N MET A 81 -0.27 -6.53 -11.66
CA MET A 81 1.04 -7.10 -11.34
C MET A 81 0.97 -8.62 -11.12
N VAL A 82 -0.08 -9.12 -10.47
CA VAL A 82 -0.32 -10.57 -10.32
C VAL A 82 -0.58 -11.21 -11.68
N ALA A 83 -1.37 -10.58 -12.54
CA ALA A 83 -1.63 -11.07 -13.89
C ALA A 83 -0.33 -11.12 -14.72
N GLN A 84 0.47 -10.06 -14.65
CA GLN A 84 1.77 -9.97 -15.33
C GLN A 84 2.72 -11.10 -14.91
N THR A 85 2.86 -11.36 -13.61
CA THR A 85 3.75 -12.42 -13.09
C THR A 85 3.22 -13.83 -13.36
N SER A 86 1.91 -13.98 -13.55
CA SER A 86 1.27 -15.26 -13.86
C SER A 86 1.09 -15.52 -15.37
N GLY A 87 1.53 -14.61 -16.25
CA GLY A 87 1.30 -14.71 -17.69
C GLY A 87 -0.17 -14.63 -18.10
N ARG A 88 -1.03 -14.02 -17.27
CA ARG A 88 -2.47 -13.87 -17.50
C ARG A 88 -2.80 -12.48 -18.02
N ASN A 89 -3.94 -12.37 -18.69
CA ASN A 89 -4.50 -11.10 -19.15
C ASN A 89 -5.79 -10.80 -18.39
N LEU A 90 -6.00 -9.54 -18.02
CA LEU A 90 -7.24 -9.07 -17.40
C LEU A 90 -7.96 -8.15 -18.37
N SER A 91 -9.28 -8.29 -18.46
CA SER A 91 -10.11 -7.30 -19.14
C SER A 91 -10.45 -6.12 -18.23
N ALA A 92 -10.91 -5.01 -18.80
CA ALA A 92 -11.39 -3.88 -18.02
C ALA A 92 -12.53 -4.25 -17.05
N SER A 93 -13.36 -5.23 -17.42
CA SER A 93 -14.40 -5.75 -16.54
C SER A 93 -13.83 -6.54 -15.37
N ASP A 94 -12.83 -7.40 -15.62
CA ASP A 94 -12.18 -8.18 -14.57
C ASP A 94 -11.54 -7.27 -13.51
N LEU A 95 -10.87 -6.19 -13.95
CA LEU A 95 -10.30 -5.20 -13.05
C LEU A 95 -11.35 -4.45 -12.23
N ALA A 96 -12.46 -4.03 -12.85
CA ALA A 96 -13.53 -3.35 -12.13
C ALA A 96 -14.16 -4.27 -11.06
N THR A 97 -14.37 -5.54 -11.40
CA THR A 97 -14.84 -6.57 -10.46
C THR A 97 -13.84 -6.81 -9.33
N GLY A 98 -12.55 -6.98 -9.64
CA GLY A 98 -11.49 -7.19 -8.64
C GLY A 98 -11.35 -6.03 -7.66
N ALA A 99 -11.46 -4.80 -8.17
CA ALA A 99 -11.40 -3.58 -7.37
C ALA A 99 -12.73 -3.21 -6.67
N GLY A 100 -13.80 -4.01 -6.84
CA GLY A 100 -15.08 -3.81 -6.18
C GLY A 100 -15.85 -2.56 -6.63
N VAL A 101 -15.70 -2.13 -7.88
CA VAL A 101 -16.32 -0.90 -8.42
C VAL A 101 -17.20 -1.15 -9.64
N PRO A 102 -18.20 -0.28 -9.91
CA PRO A 102 -18.92 -0.33 -11.18
C PRO A 102 -17.99 -0.17 -12.39
N LEU A 103 -18.31 -0.83 -13.51
CA LEU A 103 -17.48 -0.79 -14.72
C LEU A 103 -17.17 0.63 -15.21
N SER A 104 -18.15 1.55 -15.18
CA SER A 104 -17.95 2.95 -15.56
C SER A 104 -16.89 3.66 -14.69
N SER A 105 -16.90 3.38 -13.38
CA SER A 105 -15.87 3.87 -12.45
C SER A 105 -14.52 3.21 -12.74
N GLY A 106 -14.50 1.90 -12.99
CA GLY A 106 -13.28 1.18 -13.35
C GLY A 106 -12.63 1.70 -14.62
N LEU A 107 -13.42 2.02 -15.65
CA LEU A 107 -12.91 2.61 -16.90
C LEU A 107 -12.26 3.98 -16.68
N ARG A 108 -12.80 4.81 -15.76
CA ARG A 108 -12.18 6.08 -15.38
C ARG A 108 -10.85 5.89 -14.65
N MET A 109 -10.77 4.89 -13.78
CA MET A 109 -9.56 4.54 -13.04
C MET A 109 -8.49 3.98 -13.98
N ILE A 110 -8.85 3.08 -14.89
CA ILE A 110 -7.93 2.58 -15.93
C ILE A 110 -7.42 3.72 -16.81
N ALA A 111 -8.29 4.64 -17.22
CA ALA A 111 -7.86 5.82 -17.97
C ALA A 111 -6.87 6.71 -17.18
N ALA A 112 -6.96 6.75 -15.85
CA ALA A 112 -5.98 7.44 -15.02
C ALA A 112 -4.63 6.71 -15.01
N LEU A 113 -4.63 5.38 -14.91
CA LEU A 113 -3.42 4.57 -15.02
C LEU A 113 -2.74 4.72 -16.39
N GLU A 114 -3.52 4.85 -17.46
CA GLU A 114 -3.01 5.13 -18.82
C GLU A 114 -2.39 6.51 -18.92
N ARG A 115 -3.03 7.55 -18.37
CA ARG A 115 -2.44 8.91 -18.34
C ARG A 115 -1.13 8.97 -17.56
N LEU A 116 -1.02 8.19 -16.48
CA LEU A 116 0.20 8.02 -15.71
C LEU A 116 1.28 7.21 -16.45
N GLY A 117 0.93 6.57 -17.58
CA GLY A 117 1.79 5.68 -18.34
C GLY A 117 2.12 4.39 -17.59
N LEU A 118 1.28 3.96 -16.64
CA LEU A 118 1.47 2.76 -15.83
C LEU A 118 0.77 1.53 -16.41
N ALA A 119 -0.32 1.75 -17.14
CA ALA A 119 -1.06 0.70 -17.82
C ALA A 119 -1.38 1.10 -19.26
N HIS A 120 -1.70 0.12 -20.10
CA HIS A 120 -2.22 0.34 -21.44
C HIS A 120 -3.36 -0.64 -21.73
N ARG A 121 -4.29 -0.21 -22.59
CA ARG A 121 -5.37 -1.06 -23.10
C ARG A 121 -5.14 -1.46 -24.55
N SER A 122 -5.59 -2.66 -24.88
CA SER A 122 -5.65 -3.20 -26.24
C SER A 122 -6.98 -3.92 -26.45
N ILE A 123 -7.40 -4.04 -27.71
CA ILE A 123 -8.58 -4.84 -28.07
C ILE A 123 -8.16 -6.32 -28.02
N ASP A 124 -9.02 -7.19 -27.50
CA ASP A 124 -8.80 -8.64 -27.57
C ASP A 124 -9.02 -9.13 -29.02
N ASP A 125 -7.99 -9.73 -29.62
CA ASP A 125 -8.04 -10.27 -30.98
C ASP A 125 -9.09 -11.38 -31.14
N ARG A 126 -9.45 -12.06 -30.04
CA ARG A 126 -10.44 -13.15 -30.02
C ARG A 126 -11.87 -12.66 -29.81
N ASP A 127 -12.06 -11.53 -29.13
CA ASP A 127 -13.35 -10.88 -28.93
C ASP A 127 -13.20 -9.36 -28.88
N ARG A 128 -13.50 -8.69 -30.00
CA ARG A 128 -13.36 -7.23 -30.12
C ARG A 128 -14.22 -6.42 -29.16
N ARG A 129 -15.17 -7.05 -28.46
CA ARG A 129 -15.98 -6.39 -27.40
C ARG A 129 -15.22 -6.27 -26.08
N ARG A 130 -14.10 -7.00 -25.92
CA ARG A 130 -13.27 -6.97 -24.71
C ARG A 130 -12.06 -6.07 -24.94
N SER A 131 -11.78 -5.22 -23.94
CA SER A 131 -10.50 -4.53 -23.83
C SER A 131 -9.66 -5.21 -22.77
N LEU A 132 -8.47 -5.65 -23.17
CA LEU A 132 -7.45 -6.19 -22.28
C LEU A 132 -6.61 -5.04 -21.73
N VAL A 133 -6.26 -5.12 -20.45
CA VAL A 133 -5.45 -4.13 -19.75
C VAL A 133 -4.17 -4.81 -19.26
N ARG A 134 -3.04 -4.15 -19.46
CA ARG A 134 -1.72 -4.63 -19.03
C ARG A 134 -0.91 -3.49 -18.43
N LEU A 135 0.03 -3.83 -17.54
CA LEU A 135 1.05 -2.86 -17.14
C LEU A 135 1.90 -2.49 -18.36
N THR A 136 2.34 -1.23 -18.41
CA THR A 136 3.46 -0.84 -19.25
C THR A 136 4.77 -1.31 -18.60
N GLU A 137 5.88 -1.24 -19.32
CA GLU A 137 7.21 -1.50 -18.74
C GLU A 137 7.48 -0.59 -17.53
N LYS A 138 7.14 0.71 -17.64
CA LYS A 138 7.19 1.66 -16.52
C LYS A 138 6.31 1.20 -15.34
N GLY A 139 5.11 0.70 -15.59
CA GLY A 139 4.22 0.17 -14.57
C GLY A 139 4.82 -1.02 -13.83
N ILE A 140 5.44 -1.95 -14.57
CA ILE A 140 6.12 -3.13 -14.03
C ILE A 140 7.31 -2.70 -13.17
N GLU A 141 8.19 -1.85 -13.70
CA GLU A 141 9.38 -1.37 -13.00
C GLU A 141 9.02 -0.69 -11.67
N ARG A 142 8.01 0.20 -11.69
CA ARG A 142 7.54 0.90 -10.49
C ARG A 142 6.96 -0.05 -9.45
N MET A 143 6.18 -1.04 -9.88
CA MET A 143 5.61 -2.05 -8.99
C MET A 143 6.69 -2.96 -8.39
N ALA A 144 7.64 -3.41 -9.20
CA ALA A 144 8.75 -4.24 -8.76
C ALA A 144 9.62 -3.51 -7.73
N SER A 145 10.09 -2.31 -8.08
CA SER A 145 10.92 -1.49 -7.19
C SER A 145 10.21 -1.14 -5.87
N TYR A 146 8.92 -0.82 -5.93
CA TYR A 146 8.11 -0.60 -4.73
C TYR A 146 8.10 -1.83 -3.80
N PHE A 147 7.83 -3.03 -4.32
CA PHE A 147 7.77 -4.24 -3.49
C PHE A 147 9.14 -4.73 -3.01
N GLU A 148 10.21 -4.50 -3.78
CA GLU A 148 11.58 -4.73 -3.33
C GLU A 148 11.92 -3.86 -2.12
N GLU A 149 11.60 -2.57 -2.15
CA GLU A 149 11.81 -1.67 -1.02
C GLU A 149 10.99 -2.08 0.22
N ILE A 150 9.76 -2.58 0.04
CA ILE A 150 8.97 -3.16 1.15
C ILE A 150 9.69 -4.37 1.77
N ALA A 151 10.22 -5.26 0.93
CA ALA A 151 10.91 -6.44 1.39
C ALA A 151 12.16 -6.07 2.23
N LEU A 152 12.90 -5.03 1.81
CA LEU A 152 14.04 -4.50 2.56
C LEU A 152 13.62 -3.90 3.90
N ILE A 153 12.55 -3.09 3.95
CA ILE A 153 12.02 -2.52 5.21
C ILE A 153 11.64 -3.63 6.20
N ARG A 154 11.05 -4.73 5.71
CA ARG A 154 10.69 -5.88 6.55
C ARG A 154 11.93 -6.61 7.09
N GLN A 155 13.00 -6.72 6.32
CA GLN A 155 14.24 -7.37 6.75
C GLN A 155 14.97 -6.55 7.81
N THR A 156 15.15 -5.24 7.59
CA THR A 156 15.83 -4.35 8.56
C THR A 156 15.15 -4.35 9.92
N ARG A 157 13.80 -4.37 9.96
CA ARG A 157 13.04 -4.42 11.22
C ARG A 157 13.15 -5.77 11.95
N ARG A 158 13.42 -6.88 11.24
CA ARG A 158 13.68 -8.18 11.87
C ARG A 158 15.05 -8.25 12.53
N THR A 159 16.06 -7.61 11.94
CA THR A 159 17.43 -7.63 12.47
C THR A 159 17.60 -6.78 13.73
N ILE A 160 16.80 -5.72 13.91
CA ILE A 160 16.86 -4.83 15.09
C ILE A 160 16.08 -5.41 16.29
N ALA A 161 15.21 -6.40 16.07
CA ALA A 161 14.40 -7.04 17.09
C ALA A 161 15.01 -8.34 17.67
N MET A 162 16.26 -8.68 17.30
CA MET A 162 17.09 -9.73 17.90
C MET A 162 18.21 -9.11 18.73
#